data_AF-A0A175WDK2-F1
#
_entry.id   AF-A0A175WDK2-F1
#
_cell.length_a   1.000
_cell.length_b   1.000
_cell.length_c   1.000
_cell.angle_alpha   90.00
_cell.angle_beta   90.00
_cell.angle_gamma   90.00
#
_symmetry.space_group_name_H-M   'P 1'
#
loop_
_entity.id
_entity.type
_entity.pdbx_description
1 polymer ?
#
loop_
_entity_poly.entity_id
_entity_poly.type
_entity_poly.pdbx_seq_one_letter_code
_entity_poly.pdbx_strand_id
1 'polypeptide(L)'
;MPQPAQSPAGPGPVASEKIPPLQNIAPSVFVPLQEDILKADLPRDRVERLRRILKTIDYQREGVKESLMYMFEREKKRIMMQAAEMEQTLGSPKIRPGLPPEEVEEIIRNMEAPAQPGADYNIRDMPQLDFRLPVPPDVPLRDRTVIELLYIVESGLVQLNGYKKHMADIQKYYLERLERELARVDEVGKRPEERDKGI
;
A
#
# COMPACT_ATOMS: atom_id res chain seq x y z
N MET A 1 14.81 -58.21 -2.99
CA MET A 1 13.84 -57.11 -3.17
C MET A 1 14.59 -55.92 -3.71
N PRO A 2 14.27 -55.39 -4.89
CA PRO A 2 14.93 -54.19 -5.41
C PRO A 2 14.61 -52.99 -4.51
N GLN A 3 15.65 -52.25 -4.14
CA GLN A 3 15.53 -51.04 -3.31
C GLN A 3 14.79 -49.95 -4.10
N PRO A 4 13.85 -49.23 -3.46
CA PRO A 4 13.12 -48.15 -4.11
C PRO A 4 14.08 -47.02 -4.50
N ALA A 5 13.97 -46.61 -5.77
CA ALA A 5 14.72 -45.50 -6.33
C ALA A 5 14.51 -44.25 -5.47
N GLN A 6 15.58 -43.76 -4.84
CA GLN A 6 15.60 -42.45 -4.23
C GLN A 6 15.36 -41.43 -5.34
N SER A 7 14.21 -40.78 -5.31
CA SER A 7 13.98 -39.59 -6.13
C SER A 7 15.11 -38.59 -5.85
N PRO A 8 15.69 -37.98 -6.89
CA PRO A 8 16.84 -37.10 -6.72
C PRO A 8 16.50 -35.98 -5.75
N ALA A 9 17.43 -35.74 -4.82
CA ALA A 9 17.36 -34.64 -3.87
C ALA A 9 16.96 -33.37 -4.62
N GLY A 10 15.78 -32.83 -4.30
CA GLY A 10 15.39 -31.50 -4.77
C GLY A 10 16.52 -30.52 -4.45
N PRO A 11 16.72 -29.49 -5.28
CA PRO A 11 17.79 -28.53 -5.08
C PRO A 11 17.78 -28.08 -3.61
N GLY A 12 18.93 -28.27 -2.95
CA GLY A 12 19.12 -27.99 -1.53
C GLY A 12 18.66 -26.58 -1.18
N PRO A 13 18.47 -26.28 0.12
CA PRO A 13 17.82 -25.06 0.57
C PRO A 13 18.46 -23.87 -0.14
N VAL A 14 17.71 -23.30 -1.08
CA VAL A 14 18.05 -22.06 -1.77
C VAL A 14 18.42 -21.12 -0.63
N ALA A 15 19.70 -20.69 -0.57
CA ALA A 15 20.19 -19.82 0.49
C ALA A 15 19.11 -18.77 0.73
N SER A 16 18.43 -18.83 1.89
CA SER A 16 17.15 -18.15 2.04
C SER A 16 17.39 -16.72 1.62
N GLU A 17 16.68 -16.29 0.57
CA GLU A 17 16.89 -14.96 0.02
C GLU A 17 16.47 -14.02 1.14
N LYS A 18 17.44 -13.56 1.94
CA LYS A 18 17.18 -12.74 3.12
C LYS A 18 16.76 -11.39 2.60
N ILE A 19 15.47 -11.25 2.30
CA ILE A 19 14.84 -10.01 1.84
C ILE A 19 15.12 -8.94 2.92
N PRO A 20 15.89 -7.88 2.62
CA PRO A 20 16.11 -6.83 3.61
C PRO A 20 14.79 -6.13 3.97
N PRO A 21 14.63 -5.72 5.26
CA PRO A 21 13.43 -5.07 5.74
C PRO A 21 13.16 -3.76 5.00
N LEU A 22 11.89 -3.48 4.73
CA LEU A 22 11.46 -2.24 4.11
C LEU A 22 11.68 -1.06 5.06
N GLN A 23 12.72 -0.26 4.80
CA GLN A 23 13.03 0.95 5.58
C GLN A 23 12.41 2.22 5.00
N ASN A 24 12.23 2.28 3.68
CA ASN A 24 11.73 3.46 2.99
C ASN A 24 10.99 3.06 1.71
N ILE A 25 9.86 3.70 1.45
CA ILE A 25 9.06 3.52 0.23
C ILE A 25 9.49 4.44 -0.92
N ALA A 26 10.41 5.38 -0.69
CA ALA A 26 10.87 6.36 -1.69
C ALA A 26 11.28 5.74 -3.04
N PRO A 27 11.89 4.54 -3.13
CA PRO A 27 12.18 3.91 -4.42
C PRO A 27 10.96 3.65 -5.30
N SER A 28 9.74 3.68 -4.74
CA SER A 28 8.50 3.47 -5.48
C SER A 28 8.17 4.59 -6.46
N VAL A 29 8.84 5.75 -6.36
CA VAL A 29 8.63 6.88 -7.29
C VAL A 29 9.22 6.63 -8.68
N PHE A 30 10.13 5.66 -8.81
CA PHE A 30 10.78 5.35 -10.07
C PHE A 30 9.86 4.47 -10.92
N VAL A 31 9.30 5.08 -11.97
CA VAL A 31 8.47 4.40 -12.97
C VAL A 31 9.23 4.35 -14.29
N PRO A 32 9.28 3.20 -15.00
CA PRO A 32 9.89 3.11 -16.31
C PRO A 32 9.29 4.12 -17.29
N LEU A 33 10.14 4.77 -18.09
CA LEU A 33 9.67 5.73 -19.09
C LEU A 33 8.94 5.00 -20.23
N GLN A 34 7.85 5.59 -20.73
CA GLN A 34 7.14 5.06 -21.92
C GLN A 34 7.88 5.35 -23.22
N GLU A 35 8.63 6.44 -23.25
CA GLU A 35 9.24 7.01 -24.44
C GLU A 35 10.75 7.17 -24.21
N ASP A 36 11.53 6.99 -25.28
CA ASP A 36 12.96 7.28 -25.27
C ASP A 36 13.15 8.81 -25.26
N ILE A 37 13.60 9.35 -24.13
CA ILE A 37 13.84 10.78 -23.93
C ILE A 37 14.86 11.36 -24.91
N LEU A 38 15.72 10.53 -25.51
CA LEU A 38 16.71 10.97 -26.49
C LEU A 38 16.11 11.12 -27.89
N LYS A 39 14.91 10.58 -28.12
CA LYS A 39 14.21 10.60 -29.42
C LYS A 39 12.85 11.28 -29.36
N ALA A 40 12.43 11.74 -28.20
CA ALA A 40 11.13 12.38 -28.02
C ALA A 40 11.09 13.73 -28.75
N ASP A 41 10.07 13.93 -29.60
CA ASP A 41 9.83 15.21 -30.25
C ASP A 41 9.55 16.30 -29.21
N LEU A 42 10.08 17.50 -29.40
CA LEU A 42 9.74 18.65 -28.55
C LEU A 42 8.25 19.03 -28.74
N PRO A 43 7.56 19.48 -27.68
CA PRO A 43 6.20 19.98 -27.83
C PRO A 43 6.19 21.23 -28.72
N ARG A 44 5.25 21.31 -29.68
CA ARG A 44 5.18 22.40 -30.67
C ARG A 44 4.71 23.70 -30.04
N ASP A 45 3.79 23.60 -29.08
CA ASP A 45 3.22 24.74 -28.38
C ASP A 45 2.99 24.46 -26.89
N ARG A 46 2.49 25.48 -26.18
CA ARG A 46 2.22 25.39 -24.74
C ARG A 46 1.05 24.45 -24.42
N VAL A 47 0.05 24.36 -25.29
CA VAL A 47 -1.12 23.49 -25.11
C VAL A 47 -0.70 22.02 -25.20
N GLU A 48 0.05 21.65 -26.23
CA GLU A 48 0.63 20.33 -26.42
C GLU A 48 1.54 19.96 -25.26
N ARG A 49 2.39 20.89 -24.81
CA ARG A 49 3.23 20.68 -23.61
C ARG A 49 2.39 20.34 -22.39
N LEU A 50 1.32 21.08 -22.11
CA LEU A 50 0.44 20.84 -20.95
C LEU A 50 -0.30 19.50 -21.07
N ARG A 51 -0.81 19.17 -22.27
CA ARG A 51 -1.43 17.86 -22.53
C ARG A 51 -0.47 16.70 -22.31
N ARG A 52 0.78 16.83 -22.76
CA ARG A 52 1.83 15.82 -22.53
C ARG A 52 2.13 15.67 -21.03
N ILE A 53 2.26 16.77 -20.29
CA ILE A 53 2.47 16.73 -18.83
C ILE A 53 1.32 15.98 -18.13
N LEU A 54 0.07 16.27 -18.48
CA LEU A 54 -1.10 15.57 -17.91
C LEU A 54 -1.08 14.07 -18.22
N LYS A 55 -0.75 13.68 -19.45
CA LYS A 55 -0.58 12.27 -19.82
C LYS A 55 0.52 11.59 -19.00
N THR A 56 1.65 12.26 -18.78
CA THR A 56 2.74 11.75 -17.94
C THR A 56 2.30 11.61 -16.48
N ILE A 57 1.54 12.55 -15.95
CA ILE A 57 0.98 12.51 -14.59
C ILE A 57 0.11 11.27 -14.40
N ASP A 58 -0.83 10.99 -15.32
CA ASP A 58 -1.70 9.82 -15.21
C ASP A 58 -0.90 8.51 -15.28
N TYR A 59 0.09 8.43 -16.17
CA TYR A 59 0.95 7.26 -16.24
C TYR A 59 1.81 7.06 -14.99
N GLN A 60 2.46 8.13 -14.49
CA GLN A 60 3.23 8.05 -13.25
C GLN A 60 2.36 7.67 -12.06
N ARG A 61 1.11 8.17 -11.99
CA ARG A 61 0.18 7.82 -10.92
C ARG A 61 -0.06 6.31 -10.82
N GLU A 62 -0.33 5.66 -11.95
CA GLU A 62 -0.54 4.20 -11.96
C GLU A 62 0.77 3.44 -11.72
N GLY A 63 1.88 3.87 -12.32
CA GLY A 63 3.18 3.21 -12.14
C GLY A 63 3.69 3.25 -10.70
N VAL A 64 3.60 4.40 -10.02
CA VAL A 64 4.01 4.51 -8.61
C VAL A 64 3.11 3.68 -7.70
N LYS A 65 1.81 3.61 -8.00
CA LYS A 65 0.87 2.75 -7.27
C LYS A 65 1.25 1.28 -7.40
N GLU A 66 1.59 0.80 -8.59
CA GLU A 66 2.09 -0.56 -8.79
C GLU A 66 3.40 -0.82 -8.04
N SER A 67 4.35 0.11 -8.10
CA SER A 67 5.61 0.04 -7.36
C SER A 67 5.40 0.00 -5.84
N LEU A 68 4.48 0.81 -5.30
CA LEU A 68 4.11 0.77 -3.87
C LEU A 68 3.56 -0.60 -3.48
N MET A 69 2.61 -1.12 -4.27
CA MET A 69 2.03 -2.45 -4.02
C MET A 69 3.10 -3.54 -4.04
N TYR A 70 4.02 -3.49 -5.00
CA TYR A 70 5.14 -4.41 -5.07
C TYR A 70 6.02 -4.37 -3.81
N MET A 71 6.33 -3.17 -3.29
CA MET A 71 7.14 -3.01 -2.09
C MET A 71 6.46 -3.59 -0.84
N PHE A 72 5.16 -3.36 -0.66
CA PHE A 72 4.41 -3.92 0.46
C PHE A 72 4.21 -5.45 0.34
N GLU A 73 4.00 -5.97 -0.87
CA GLU A 73 3.95 -7.41 -1.10
C GLU A 73 5.29 -8.10 -0.82
N ARG A 74 6.40 -7.48 -1.22
CA ARG A 74 7.75 -7.95 -0.89
C ARG A 74 7.97 -7.96 0.62
N GLU A 75 7.51 -6.93 1.32
CA GLU A 75 7.64 -6.85 2.77
C GLU A 75 6.76 -7.88 3.50
N LYS A 76 5.53 -8.12 3.02
CA LYS A 76 4.69 -9.24 3.49
C LYS A 76 5.43 -10.57 3.36
N LYS A 77 6.05 -10.84 2.21
CA LYS A 77 6.84 -12.07 1.99
C LYS A 77 7.99 -12.18 2.98
N ARG A 78 8.74 -11.10 3.24
CA ARG A 78 9.79 -11.08 4.26
C ARG A 78 9.26 -11.50 5.63
N ILE A 79 8.17 -10.88 6.10
CA ILE A 79 7.60 -11.21 7.42
C ILE A 79 7.24 -12.68 7.50
N MET A 80 6.56 -13.19 6.48
CA MET A 80 6.14 -14.59 6.45
C MET A 80 7.34 -15.55 6.49
N MET A 81 8.41 -15.23 5.74
CA MET A 81 9.65 -16.00 5.78
C MET A 81 10.30 -15.95 7.15
N GLN A 82 10.40 -14.77 7.76
CA GLN A 82 10.99 -14.59 9.08
C GLN A 82 10.17 -15.32 10.16
N ALA A 83 8.84 -15.26 10.10
CA ALA A 83 7.94 -15.98 10.99
C ALA A 83 8.14 -17.49 10.86
N ALA A 84 8.24 -18.02 9.64
CA ALA A 84 8.50 -19.43 9.40
C ALA A 84 9.87 -19.88 9.93
N GLU A 85 10.93 -19.07 9.71
CA GLU A 85 12.27 -19.33 10.27
C GLU A 85 12.23 -19.31 11.82
N MET A 86 11.49 -18.40 12.43
CA MET A 86 11.32 -18.33 13.89
C MET A 86 10.50 -19.52 14.44
N GLU A 87 9.42 -19.93 13.77
CA GLU A 87 8.64 -21.12 14.17
C GLU A 87 9.49 -22.39 14.09
N GLN A 88 10.35 -22.52 13.08
CA GLN A 88 11.27 -23.66 12.96
C GLN A 88 12.32 -23.69 14.08
N THR A 89 12.83 -22.53 14.49
CA THR A 89 13.86 -22.45 15.56
C THR A 89 13.27 -22.61 16.96
N LEU A 90 12.07 -22.09 17.23
CA LEU A 90 11.40 -22.22 18.53
C LEU A 90 10.69 -23.56 18.71
N GLY A 91 10.44 -24.30 17.63
CA GLY A 91 9.72 -25.57 17.63
C GLY A 91 8.20 -25.39 17.69
N SER A 92 7.48 -26.52 17.81
CA SER A 92 6.01 -26.49 17.87
C SER A 92 5.54 -25.59 19.01
N PRO A 93 4.57 -24.68 18.78
CA PRO A 93 4.06 -23.83 19.84
C PRO A 93 3.57 -24.72 20.98
N LYS A 94 4.03 -24.44 22.21
CA LYS A 94 3.44 -25.05 23.40
C LYS A 94 1.94 -24.78 23.30
N ILE A 95 1.13 -25.84 23.29
CA ILE A 95 -0.33 -25.73 23.33
C ILE A 95 -0.64 -24.72 24.43
N ARG A 96 -1.37 -23.64 24.09
CA ARG A 96 -1.80 -22.68 25.10
C ARG A 96 -2.48 -23.50 26.20
N PRO A 97 -2.09 -23.36 27.49
CA PRO A 97 -2.87 -23.99 28.54
C PRO A 97 -4.32 -23.58 28.32
N GLY A 98 -5.24 -24.55 28.39
CA GLY A 98 -6.67 -24.24 28.34
C GLY A 98 -6.98 -23.17 29.38
N LEU A 99 -7.96 -22.32 29.10
CA LEU A 99 -8.45 -21.34 30.07
C LEU A 99 -8.70 -22.07 31.40
N PRO A 100 -8.28 -21.49 32.53
CA PRO A 100 -8.61 -22.06 33.82
C PRO A 100 -10.14 -22.05 33.99
N PRO A 101 -10.73 -23.03 34.69
CA PRO A 101 -12.18 -23.17 34.80
C PRO A 101 -12.89 -21.89 35.23
N GLU A 102 -12.30 -21.14 36.15
CA GLU A 102 -12.82 -19.85 36.63
C GLU A 102 -12.95 -18.79 35.52
N GLU A 103 -11.98 -18.70 34.60
CA GLU A 103 -12.06 -17.76 33.47
C GLU A 103 -13.13 -18.21 32.46
N VAL A 104 -13.29 -19.53 32.27
CA VAL A 104 -14.35 -20.08 31.42
C VAL A 104 -15.73 -19.71 31.99
N GLU A 105 -15.91 -19.86 33.30
CA GLU A 105 -17.15 -19.47 33.98
C GLU A 105 -17.41 -17.95 33.86
N GLU A 106 -16.38 -17.12 34.00
CA GLU A 106 -16.50 -15.67 33.82
C GLU A 106 -16.88 -15.30 32.38
N ILE A 107 -16.27 -15.94 31.39
CA ILE A 107 -16.61 -15.74 29.97
C ILE A 107 -18.06 -16.16 29.70
N ILE A 108 -18.49 -17.34 30.17
CA ILE A 108 -19.87 -17.81 30.02
C ILE A 108 -20.83 -16.82 30.65
N ARG A 109 -20.55 -16.38 31.88
CA ARG A 109 -21.38 -15.39 32.58
C ARG A 109 -21.48 -14.07 31.80
N ASN A 110 -20.39 -13.62 31.18
CA ASN A 110 -20.37 -12.40 30.36
C ASN A 110 -21.14 -12.60 29.04
N MET A 111 -21.11 -13.78 28.43
CA MET A 111 -21.91 -14.09 27.24
C MET A 111 -23.41 -14.21 27.54
N GLU A 112 -23.77 -14.73 28.72
CA GLU A 112 -25.16 -14.85 29.17
C GLU A 112 -25.72 -13.53 29.74
N ALA A 113 -24.85 -12.54 29.99
CA ALA A 113 -25.28 -11.27 30.52
C ALA A 113 -26.23 -10.57 29.54
N PRO A 114 -27.37 -10.04 30.00
CA PRO A 114 -28.26 -9.29 29.13
C PRO A 114 -27.53 -8.06 28.58
N ALA A 115 -27.78 -7.74 27.32
CA ALA A 115 -27.27 -6.53 26.69
C ALA A 115 -27.60 -5.31 27.55
N GLN A 116 -26.61 -4.43 27.75
CA GLN A 116 -26.81 -3.23 28.54
C GLN A 116 -27.86 -2.33 27.85
N PRO A 117 -28.93 -1.91 28.55
CA PRO A 117 -29.94 -1.05 27.95
C PRO A 117 -29.34 0.25 27.41
N GLY A 118 -29.53 0.50 26.12
CA GLY A 118 -29.05 1.71 25.45
C GLY A 118 -27.58 1.69 25.00
N ALA A 119 -26.86 0.58 25.22
CA ALA A 119 -25.51 0.42 24.67
C ALA A 119 -25.60 0.09 23.17
N ASP A 120 -24.96 0.91 22.32
CA ASP A 120 -24.79 0.60 20.90
C ASP A 120 -23.54 -0.28 20.72
N TYR A 121 -23.76 -1.54 20.35
CA TYR A 121 -22.69 -2.49 20.07
C TYR A 121 -22.13 -2.35 18.65
N ASN A 122 -22.67 -1.45 17.83
CA ASN A 122 -22.08 -1.14 16.53
C ASN A 122 -20.85 -0.25 16.72
N ILE A 123 -19.69 -0.86 16.98
CA ILE A 123 -18.41 -0.17 16.96
C ILE A 123 -18.13 0.24 15.50
N ARG A 124 -18.56 1.45 15.12
CA ARG A 124 -18.27 2.03 13.79
C ARG A 124 -16.85 2.61 13.74
N ASP A 125 -16.42 3.16 14.86
CA ASP A 125 -15.11 3.78 15.01
C ASP A 125 -14.17 2.78 15.70
N MET A 126 -13.61 1.86 14.92
CA MET A 126 -12.45 1.09 15.40
C MET A 126 -11.34 2.09 15.72
N PRO A 127 -10.77 2.09 16.94
CA PRO A 127 -9.61 2.91 17.23
C PRO A 127 -8.51 2.52 16.25
N GLN A 128 -7.92 3.52 15.58
CA GLN A 128 -6.71 3.29 14.79
C GLN A 128 -5.65 2.77 15.75
N LEU A 129 -5.08 1.61 15.44
CA LEU A 129 -3.99 1.04 16.22
C LEU A 129 -2.83 2.05 16.22
N ASP A 130 -2.32 2.42 17.40
CA ASP A 130 -1.14 3.27 17.49
C ASP A 130 0.12 2.42 17.30
N PHE A 131 0.48 2.17 16.05
CA PHE A 131 1.66 1.35 15.71
C PHE A 131 3.00 2.05 15.93
N ARG A 132 3.03 3.25 16.50
CA ARG A 132 4.29 3.81 17.01
C ARG A 132 4.75 3.07 18.26
N LEU A 133 3.84 2.37 18.92
CA LEU A 133 4.15 1.55 20.07
C LEU A 133 4.87 0.28 19.61
N PRO A 134 6.05 -0.03 20.16
CA PRO A 134 6.72 -1.29 19.87
C PRO A 134 5.79 -2.44 20.27
N VAL A 135 5.74 -3.46 19.42
CA VAL A 135 5.07 -4.72 19.77
C VAL A 135 5.65 -5.21 21.10
N PRO A 136 4.83 -5.47 22.13
CA PRO A 136 5.33 -5.96 23.41
C PRO A 136 6.24 -7.19 23.22
N PRO A 137 7.34 -7.32 23.96
CA PRO A 137 8.30 -8.41 23.74
C PRO A 137 7.72 -9.80 24.09
N ASP A 138 6.63 -9.85 24.84
CA ASP A 138 5.98 -11.03 25.40
C ASP A 138 4.83 -11.59 24.55
N VAL A 139 4.46 -10.95 23.43
CA VAL A 139 3.41 -11.51 22.57
C VAL A 139 3.87 -12.81 21.89
N PRO A 140 2.97 -13.81 21.78
CA PRO A 140 3.24 -15.01 21.01
C PRO A 140 3.69 -14.67 19.59
N LEU A 141 4.59 -15.50 19.04
CA LEU A 141 5.17 -15.29 17.71
C LEU A 141 4.11 -15.01 16.64
N ARG A 142 3.01 -15.78 16.62
CA ARG A 142 1.92 -15.60 15.65
C ARG A 142 1.20 -14.27 15.81
N ASP A 143 0.93 -13.87 17.06
CA ASP A 143 0.25 -12.61 17.35
C ASP A 143 1.14 -11.44 16.93
N ARG A 144 2.45 -11.53 17.19
CA ARG A 144 3.45 -10.58 16.66
C ARG A 144 3.46 -10.52 15.14
N THR A 145 3.47 -11.66 14.45
CA THR A 145 3.42 -11.70 12.98
C THR A 145 2.17 -11.02 12.44
N VAL A 146 1.01 -11.25 13.06
CA VAL A 146 -0.24 -10.58 12.67
C VAL A 146 -0.15 -9.07 12.86
N ILE A 147 0.40 -8.61 13.99
CA ILE A 147 0.59 -7.17 14.25
C ILE A 147 1.53 -6.54 13.20
N GLU A 148 2.64 -7.20 12.87
CA GLU A 148 3.58 -6.71 11.84
C GLU A 148 2.92 -6.66 10.44
N LEU A 149 2.07 -7.63 10.11
CA LEU A 149 1.32 -7.64 8.85
C LEU A 149 0.29 -6.52 8.79
N LEU A 150 -0.48 -6.31 9.87
CA LEU A 150 -1.45 -5.22 9.97
C LEU A 150 -0.76 -3.86 9.81
N TYR A 151 0.40 -3.68 10.45
CA TYR A 151 1.19 -2.46 10.33
C TYR A 151 1.52 -2.11 8.86
N ILE A 152 1.93 -3.10 8.06
CA ILE A 152 2.26 -2.86 6.65
C ILE A 152 1.03 -2.51 5.83
N VAL A 153 -0.10 -3.18 6.08
CA VAL A 153 -1.36 -2.89 5.38
C VAL A 153 -1.77 -1.45 5.66
N GLU A 154 -1.76 -1.02 6.92
CA GLU A 154 -2.14 0.34 7.30
C GLU A 154 -1.16 1.39 6.79
N SER A 155 0.14 1.15 6.94
CA SER A 155 1.18 2.00 6.36
C SER A 155 0.99 2.14 4.86
N GLY A 156 0.70 1.04 4.16
CA GLY A 156 0.42 1.05 2.73
C GLY A 156 -0.80 1.86 2.34
N LEU A 157 -1.89 1.75 3.10
CA LEU A 157 -3.09 2.56 2.89
C LEU A 157 -2.82 4.06 3.10
N VAL A 158 -2.08 4.42 4.16
CA VAL A 158 -1.69 5.82 4.42
C VAL A 158 -0.86 6.37 3.27
N GLN A 159 0.15 5.63 2.81
CA GLN A 159 1.03 6.06 1.72
C GLN A 159 0.28 6.17 0.39
N LEU A 160 -0.56 5.19 0.05
CA LEU A 160 -1.37 5.22 -1.18
C LEU A 160 -2.36 6.38 -1.17
N ASN A 161 -3.05 6.62 -0.06
CA ASN A 161 -4.00 7.73 0.07
C ASN A 161 -3.30 9.08 0.03
N GLY A 162 -2.16 9.22 0.71
CA GLY A 162 -1.33 10.42 0.68
C GLY A 162 -0.84 10.73 -0.74
N TYR A 163 -0.32 9.72 -1.44
CA TYR A 163 0.13 9.87 -2.82
C TYR A 163 -1.03 10.21 -3.78
N LYS A 164 -2.17 9.52 -3.67
CA LYS A 164 -3.35 9.79 -4.50
C LYS A 164 -3.83 11.24 -4.33
N LYS A 165 -3.86 11.75 -3.10
CA LYS A 165 -4.21 13.14 -2.82
C LYS A 165 -3.22 14.10 -3.46
N HIS A 166 -1.92 13.87 -3.25
CA HIS A 166 -0.86 14.70 -3.83
C HIS A 166 -0.93 14.76 -5.36
N MET A 167 -1.15 13.61 -6.01
CA MET A 167 -1.28 13.55 -7.47
C MET A 167 -2.55 14.24 -7.98
N ALA A 168 -3.65 14.17 -7.25
CA ALA A 168 -4.87 14.91 -7.60
C ALA A 168 -4.66 16.43 -7.55
N ASP A 169 -3.92 16.93 -6.55
CA ASP A 169 -3.59 18.36 -6.45
C ASP A 169 -2.69 18.82 -7.61
N ILE A 170 -1.69 18.02 -7.99
CA ILE A 170 -0.83 18.29 -9.17
C ILE A 170 -1.66 18.27 -10.45
N GLN A 171 -2.52 17.26 -10.63
CA GLN A 171 -3.36 17.14 -11.81
C GLN A 171 -4.29 18.35 -11.96
N LYS A 172 -4.96 18.75 -10.87
CA LYS A 172 -5.81 19.95 -10.83
C LYS A 172 -5.04 21.20 -11.26
N TYR A 173 -3.84 21.40 -10.73
CA TYR A 173 -2.99 22.55 -11.07
C TYR A 173 -2.68 22.66 -12.57
N TYR A 174 -2.38 21.53 -13.23
CA TYR A 174 -2.09 21.53 -14.67
C TYR A 174 -3.35 21.62 -15.53
N LEU A 175 -4.48 21.06 -15.08
CA LEU A 175 -5.78 21.20 -15.75
C LEU A 175 -6.23 22.67 -15.80
N GLU A 176 -6.21 23.39 -14.68
CA GLU A 176 -6.57 24.81 -14.65
C GLU A 176 -5.69 25.65 -15.59
N ARG A 177 -4.42 25.28 -15.72
CA ARG A 177 -3.50 25.96 -16.66
C ARG A 177 -3.80 25.64 -18.11
N LEU A 178 -4.18 24.39 -18.41
CA LEU A 178 -4.59 23.99 -19.75
C LEU A 178 -5.86 24.74 -20.16
N GLU A 179 -6.84 24.86 -19.27
CA GLU A 179 -8.08 25.61 -19.53
C GLU A 179 -7.81 27.09 -19.84
N ARG A 180 -6.99 27.75 -19.02
CA ARG A 180 -6.58 29.14 -19.27
C ARG A 180 -5.86 29.31 -20.60
N GLU A 181 -5.03 28.35 -20.96
CA GLU A 181 -4.27 28.40 -22.22
C GLU A 181 -5.17 28.15 -23.43
N LEU A 182 -6.14 27.25 -23.32
CA LEU A 182 -7.15 27.02 -24.37
C LEU A 182 -8.04 28.24 -24.56
N ALA A 183 -8.52 28.86 -23.48
CA ALA A 183 -9.28 30.11 -23.56
C ALA A 183 -8.47 31.22 -24.25
N ARG A 184 -7.18 31.34 -23.92
CA ARG A 184 -6.28 32.31 -24.58
C ARG A 184 -6.15 32.04 -26.08
N VAL A 185 -5.99 30.79 -26.49
CA VAL A 185 -5.89 30.42 -27.90
C VAL A 185 -7.20 30.68 -28.64
N ASP A 186 -8.35 30.42 -28.01
CA ASP A 186 -9.68 30.71 -28.55
C ASP A 186 -9.88 32.21 -28.78
N GLU A 187 -9.55 33.06 -27.79
CA GLU A 187 -9.62 34.52 -27.93
C GLU A 187 -8.67 35.08 -29.00
N VAL A 188 -7.48 34.50 -29.15
CA VAL A 188 -6.55 34.87 -30.23
C VAL A 188 -7.09 34.46 -31.60
N GLY A 189 -7.80 33.32 -31.69
CA GLY A 189 -8.44 32.82 -32.90
C GLY A 189 -9.70 33.61 -33.32
N LYS A 190 -10.41 34.22 -32.36
CA LYS A 190 -11.55 35.11 -32.62
C LYS A 190 -11.11 36.35 -33.40
N ARG A 191 -11.92 36.74 -34.39
CA ARG A 191 -11.70 37.96 -35.17
C ARG A 191 -11.85 39.19 -34.25
N PRO A 192 -11.19 40.33 -34.55
CA PRO A 192 -11.22 41.52 -33.68
C PRO A 192 -12.64 41.96 -33.28
N GLU A 193 -13.62 41.81 -34.17
CA GLU A 193 -15.03 42.15 -33.95
C GLU A 193 -15.77 41.27 -32.92
N GLU A 194 -15.24 40.09 -32.58
CA GLU A 194 -15.84 39.15 -31.62
C GLU A 194 -15.26 39.28 -30.19
N ARG A 195 -14.12 39.96 -30.04
CA ARG A 195 -13.42 40.08 -28.73
C ARG A 195 -14.12 41.05 -27.75
N ASP A 196 -14.90 42.00 -28.26
CA ASP A 196 -15.43 43.14 -27.48
C ASP A 196 -16.97 43.18 -27.36
N LYS A 197 -17.70 42.12 -27.72
CA LYS A 197 -19.17 42.07 -27.60
C LYS A 197 -19.69 41.51 -26.26
N GLY A 198 -18.89 41.58 -25.20
CA GLY A 198 -19.27 41.19 -23.85
C GLY A 198 -19.35 42.38 -22.88
N ILE A 199 -20.25 43.35 -23.15
CA ILE A 199 -20.80 44.27 -22.13
C ILE A 199 -22.30 44.03 -22.05
#